data_AF-A0A2E4DFP4-F1
#
_entry.id   AF-A0A2E4DFP4-F1
#
_cell.length_a   1.000
_cell.length_b   1.000
_cell.length_c   1.000
_cell.angle_alpha   90.00
_cell.angle_beta   90.00
_cell.angle_gamma   90.00
#
_symmetry.space_group_name_H-M   'P 1'
#
loop_
_entity.id
_entity.type
_entity.pdbx_description
1 polymer ?
#
loop_
_entity_poly.entity_id
_entity_poly.type
_entity_poly.pdbx_seq_one_letter_code
_entity_poly.pdbx_strand_id
1 'polypeptide(L)'
;MKSIILSVFLLNCFYLQASELEKRHDDLTRSLTKLKRQQQLVRQQLESYYPQDQVLMQEYQAQRVIYDRYYQQHLSGLVSLQELNYQTSLLNEKTANIEAHREEWNALKAKREQLDNQITSTHNLIEEYATEIKLQGLTLLDTGAGNSYRSVMTSSSSVDVNENSCARLRQEQENFPQMSDPDYLVRMNRIRELRNCCSVSVMTDDLKVVGFTLSNSTQNDINTTGNGDYNSAKREWAFNFDNRSIQNINIEILDDSALTGKMSHDFLHTTLVFIPRKNLPRVARPNQNSCERDVYLPTGEIVKFNALTNEIVGGVLSELPIDLTASRHQRKFAGIDYNGRGIMIRVDRRAGTPEHIYGVAFNQNEDIKKATITHQGKTCKVGKEKLWDNAQNPDATPVFKFETDQEFLDVIINPICGWNLTMDDIS
;
A
#
# COMPACT_ATOMS: atom_id res chain seq x y z
N MET A 1 -17.97 4.13 -54.28
CA MET A 1 -17.82 5.53 -53.78
C MET A 1 -18.78 5.88 -52.65
N LYS A 2 -20.11 5.66 -52.74
CA LYS A 2 -21.05 6.00 -51.65
C LYS A 2 -20.76 5.32 -50.28
N SER A 3 -20.24 4.09 -50.27
CA SER A 3 -19.91 3.34 -49.04
C SER A 3 -18.67 3.88 -48.28
N ILE A 4 -17.72 4.47 -49.00
CA ILE A 4 -16.48 5.00 -48.41
C ILE A 4 -16.75 6.34 -47.72
N ILE A 5 -17.60 7.17 -48.33
CA ILE A 5 -17.99 8.48 -47.77
C ILE A 5 -18.76 8.30 -46.45
N LEU A 6 -19.65 7.30 -46.36
CA LEU A 6 -20.40 7.02 -45.14
C LEU A 6 -19.50 6.54 -43.99
N SER A 7 -18.49 5.73 -44.30
CA SER A 7 -17.56 5.18 -43.30
C SER A 7 -16.65 6.27 -42.71
N VAL A 8 -16.15 7.18 -43.55
CA VAL A 8 -15.32 8.32 -43.11
C VAL A 8 -16.14 9.31 -42.27
N PHE A 9 -17.42 9.52 -42.60
CA PHE A 9 -18.29 10.41 -41.83
C PHE A 9 -18.59 9.86 -40.42
N LEU A 10 -18.83 8.55 -40.31
CA LEU A 10 -19.05 7.89 -39.02
C LEU A 10 -17.78 7.93 -38.15
N LEU A 11 -16.61 7.63 -38.71
CA LEU A 11 -15.34 7.72 -37.99
C LEU A 11 -15.06 9.13 -37.44
N ASN A 12 -15.34 10.18 -38.23
CA ASN A 12 -15.16 11.55 -37.77
C ASN A 12 -16.14 11.93 -36.63
N CYS A 13 -17.38 11.43 -36.67
CA CYS A 13 -18.34 11.65 -35.58
C CYS A 13 -17.92 10.96 -34.28
N PHE A 14 -17.42 9.72 -34.35
CA PHE A 14 -16.90 9.01 -33.17
C PHE A 14 -15.66 9.68 -32.58
N TYR A 15 -14.75 10.15 -33.44
CA TYR A 15 -13.56 10.86 -32.99
C TYR A 15 -13.89 12.18 -32.28
N LEU A 16 -14.87 12.92 -32.78
CA LEU A 16 -15.36 14.15 -32.14
C LEU A 16 -15.99 13.87 -30.76
N GLN A 17 -16.77 12.79 -30.62
CA GLN A 17 -17.37 12.41 -29.34
C GLN A 17 -16.31 11.95 -28.32
N ALA A 18 -15.36 11.12 -28.74
CA ALA A 18 -14.27 10.66 -27.87
C ALA A 18 -13.41 11.83 -27.37
N SER A 19 -13.07 12.78 -28.27
CA SER A 19 -12.32 13.98 -27.91
C SER A 19 -13.07 14.88 -26.92
N GLU A 20 -14.39 14.98 -27.02
CA GLU A 20 -15.19 15.75 -26.07
C GLU A 20 -15.25 15.08 -24.68
N LEU A 21 -15.34 13.75 -24.63
CA LEU A 21 -15.31 12.97 -23.38
C LEU A 21 -13.95 13.07 -22.68
N GLU A 22 -12.85 12.93 -23.41
CA GLU A 22 -11.49 13.11 -22.87
C GLU A 22 -11.31 14.52 -22.29
N LYS A 23 -11.76 15.55 -23.01
CA LYS A 23 -11.70 16.93 -22.53
C LYS A 23 -12.51 17.12 -21.23
N ARG A 24 -13.70 16.52 -21.14
CA ARG A 24 -14.52 16.58 -19.92
C ARG A 24 -13.86 15.85 -18.75
N HIS A 25 -13.26 14.68 -19.00
CA HIS A 25 -12.51 13.94 -18.00
C HIS A 25 -11.31 14.75 -17.46
N ASP A 26 -10.56 15.41 -18.35
CA ASP A 26 -9.44 16.28 -17.97
C ASP A 26 -9.90 17.49 -17.14
N ASP A 27 -11.00 18.13 -17.54
CA ASP A 27 -11.57 19.27 -16.81
C ASP A 27 -12.04 18.86 -15.41
N LEU A 28 -12.68 17.69 -15.27
CA LEU A 28 -13.06 17.11 -13.97
C LEU A 28 -11.84 16.77 -13.11
N THR A 29 -10.79 16.21 -13.68
CA THR A 29 -9.54 15.87 -12.97
C THR A 29 -8.83 17.12 -12.45
N ARG A 30 -8.79 18.20 -13.25
CA ARG A 30 -8.30 19.51 -12.81
C ARG A 30 -9.17 20.10 -11.70
N SER A 31 -10.48 19.96 -11.79
CA SER A 31 -11.42 20.38 -10.75
C SER A 31 -11.18 19.64 -9.44
N LEU A 32 -11.05 18.32 -9.48
CA LEU A 32 -10.74 17.47 -8.32
C LEU A 32 -9.43 17.89 -7.64
N THR A 33 -8.40 18.19 -8.43
CA THR A 33 -7.12 18.68 -7.91
C THR A 33 -7.26 20.01 -7.18
N LYS A 34 -8.07 20.95 -7.71
CA LYS A 34 -8.36 22.24 -7.05
C LYS A 34 -9.12 22.03 -5.73
N LEU A 35 -10.12 21.16 -5.71
CA LEU A 35 -10.90 20.84 -4.50
C LEU A 35 -10.01 20.23 -3.40
N LYS A 36 -9.15 19.27 -3.75
CA LYS A 36 -8.19 18.68 -2.80
C LYS A 36 -7.24 19.71 -2.20
N ARG A 37 -6.75 20.67 -3.00
CA ARG A 37 -5.92 21.79 -2.49
C ARG A 37 -6.70 22.69 -1.52
N GLN A 38 -7.95 23.03 -1.84
CA GLN A 38 -8.80 23.82 -0.95
C GLN A 38 -9.07 23.09 0.37
N GLN A 39 -9.32 21.79 0.32
CA GLN A 39 -9.51 20.97 1.51
C GLN A 39 -8.24 20.94 2.38
N GLN A 40 -7.06 20.80 1.78
CA GLN A 40 -5.80 20.82 2.50
C GLN A 40 -5.58 22.16 3.23
N LEU A 41 -5.91 23.30 2.59
CA LEU A 41 -5.84 24.61 3.24
C LEU A 41 -6.81 24.72 4.43
N VAL A 42 -8.04 24.24 4.30
CA VAL A 42 -9.02 24.23 5.41
C VAL A 42 -8.54 23.33 6.55
N ARG A 43 -7.90 22.19 6.23
CA ARG A 43 -7.31 21.30 7.24
C ARG A 43 -6.18 21.98 8.00
N GLN A 44 -5.28 22.68 7.31
CA GLN A 44 -4.20 23.45 7.95
C GLN A 44 -4.75 24.56 8.85
N GLN A 45 -5.83 25.23 8.43
CA GLN A 45 -6.53 26.21 9.27
C GLN A 45 -7.11 25.53 10.52
N LEU A 46 -7.81 24.40 10.39
CA LEU A 46 -8.35 23.66 11.55
C LEU A 46 -7.24 23.21 12.52
N GLU A 47 -6.09 22.80 12.01
CA GLU A 47 -4.93 22.40 12.82
C GLU A 47 -4.35 23.58 13.61
N SER A 48 -4.39 24.81 13.06
CA SER A 48 -3.93 26.02 13.77
C SER A 48 -4.90 26.52 14.84
N TYR A 49 -6.18 26.09 14.82
CA TYR A 49 -7.16 26.49 15.83
C TYR A 49 -6.97 25.76 17.17
N TYR A 50 -6.46 24.51 17.16
CA TYR A 50 -6.34 23.72 18.39
C TYR A 50 -5.46 24.37 19.48
N PRO A 51 -4.27 24.92 19.17
CA PRO A 51 -3.48 25.64 20.17
C PRO A 51 -4.14 26.94 20.65
N GLN A 52 -4.91 27.61 19.79
CA GLN A 52 -5.59 28.87 20.13
C GLN A 52 -6.74 28.63 21.12
N ASP A 53 -7.53 27.57 20.91
CA ASP A 53 -8.58 27.15 21.84
C ASP A 53 -8.01 26.84 23.24
N GLN A 54 -6.85 26.17 23.30
CA GLN A 54 -6.17 25.91 24.58
C GLN A 54 -5.78 27.20 25.31
N VAL A 55 -5.25 28.20 24.59
CA VAL A 55 -4.89 29.50 25.19
C VAL A 55 -6.13 30.22 25.71
N LEU A 56 -7.22 30.28 24.92
CA LEU A 56 -8.48 30.90 25.33
C LEU A 56 -9.07 30.22 26.57
N MET A 57 -9.03 28.89 26.63
CA MET A 57 -9.50 28.13 27.78
C MET A 57 -8.65 28.38 29.04
N GLN A 58 -7.34 28.53 28.89
CA GLN A 58 -6.45 28.88 30.00
C GLN A 58 -6.74 30.29 30.53
N GLU A 59 -6.92 31.27 29.64
CA GLU A 59 -7.27 32.64 30.03
C GLU A 59 -8.61 32.69 30.76
N TYR A 60 -9.61 31.95 30.27
CA TYR A 60 -10.91 31.83 30.92
C TYR A 60 -10.78 31.22 32.32
N GLN A 61 -10.05 30.11 32.47
CA GLN A 61 -9.84 29.47 33.78
C GLN A 61 -9.13 30.40 34.76
N ALA A 62 -8.09 31.11 34.30
CA ALA A 62 -7.39 32.11 35.13
C ALA A 62 -8.34 33.22 35.59
N GLN A 63 -9.15 33.77 34.67
CA GLN A 63 -10.13 34.82 35.00
C GLN A 63 -11.23 34.30 35.92
N ARG A 64 -11.64 33.04 35.77
CA ARG A 64 -12.65 32.40 36.62
C ARG A 64 -12.21 32.32 38.09
N VAL A 65 -10.95 31.94 38.33
CA VAL A 65 -10.37 31.91 39.68
C VAL A 65 -10.38 33.29 40.33
N ILE A 66 -10.08 34.34 39.55
CA ILE A 66 -10.14 35.73 40.04
C ILE A 66 -11.58 36.10 40.39
N TYR A 67 -12.53 35.83 39.50
CA TYR A 67 -13.95 36.08 39.73
C TYR A 67 -14.46 35.38 41.00
N ASP A 68 -14.18 34.08 41.17
CA ASP A 68 -14.66 33.30 42.32
C ASP A 68 -14.10 33.87 43.64
N ARG A 69 -12.85 34.35 43.65
CA ARG A 69 -12.27 35.04 44.81
C ARG A 69 -13.02 36.34 45.14
N TYR A 70 -13.26 37.19 44.14
CA TYR A 70 -13.98 38.46 44.33
C TYR A 70 -15.42 38.21 44.79
N TYR A 71 -16.06 37.16 44.29
CA TYR A 71 -17.38 36.75 44.71
C TYR A 71 -17.42 36.38 46.20
N GLN A 72 -16.49 35.56 46.68
CA GLN A 72 -16.39 35.22 48.11
C GLN A 72 -16.11 36.46 48.98
N GLN A 73 -15.22 37.34 48.54
CA GLN A 73 -14.93 38.58 49.25
C GLN A 73 -16.15 39.52 49.31
N HIS A 74 -16.93 39.60 48.24
CA HIS A 74 -18.19 40.35 48.22
C HIS A 74 -19.20 39.81 49.23
N LEU A 75 -19.37 38.48 49.31
CA LEU A 75 -20.26 37.85 50.30
C LEU A 75 -19.85 38.17 51.75
N SER A 76 -18.56 38.34 52.00
CA SER A 76 -18.03 38.75 53.30
C SER A 76 -18.05 40.27 53.57
N GLY A 77 -18.54 41.08 52.62
CA GLY A 77 -18.57 42.54 52.72
C GLY A 77 -17.21 43.23 52.51
N LEU A 78 -16.19 42.50 52.05
CA LEU A 78 -14.83 43.02 51.85
C LEU A 78 -14.63 43.71 50.48
N VAL A 79 -15.52 43.45 49.52
CA VAL A 79 -15.45 43.98 48.15
C VAL A 79 -16.79 44.57 47.76
N SER A 80 -16.76 45.71 47.07
CA SER A 80 -17.96 46.41 46.61
C SER A 80 -18.65 45.65 45.45
N LEU A 81 -19.96 45.88 45.29
CA LEU A 81 -20.70 45.35 44.14
C LEU A 81 -20.12 45.83 42.80
N GLN A 82 -19.58 47.05 42.75
CA GLN A 82 -18.97 47.61 41.55
C GLN A 82 -17.73 46.83 41.10
N GLU A 83 -16.87 46.44 42.05
CA GLU A 83 -15.68 45.63 41.76
C GLU A 83 -16.04 44.21 41.31
N LEU A 84 -17.06 43.60 41.93
CA LEU A 84 -17.57 42.30 41.48
C LEU A 84 -18.15 42.38 40.06
N ASN A 85 -18.91 43.43 39.75
CA ASN A 85 -19.46 43.66 38.40
C ASN A 85 -18.35 43.83 37.35
N TYR A 86 -17.25 44.49 37.71
CA TYR A 86 -16.09 44.60 36.82
C TYR A 86 -15.48 43.23 36.51
N GLN A 87 -15.25 42.38 37.53
CA GLN A 87 -14.74 41.02 37.30
C GLN A 87 -15.73 40.15 36.51
N THR A 88 -17.04 40.36 36.71
CA THR A 88 -18.09 39.72 35.93
C THR A 88 -17.98 40.11 34.44
N SER A 89 -17.78 41.40 34.14
CA SER A 89 -17.63 41.85 32.75
C SER A 89 -16.41 41.24 32.05
N LEU A 90 -15.27 41.11 32.76
CA LEU A 90 -14.07 40.47 32.21
C LEU A 90 -14.29 38.97 31.95
N LEU A 91 -14.98 38.27 32.85
CA LEU A 91 -15.32 36.86 32.64
C LEU A 91 -16.28 36.67 31.45
N ASN A 92 -17.25 37.56 31.29
CA ASN A 92 -18.16 37.56 30.15
C ASN A 92 -17.44 37.83 28.84
N GLU A 93 -16.47 38.75 28.82
CA GLU A 93 -15.61 39.01 27.65
C GLU A 93 -14.83 37.75 27.23
N LYS A 94 -14.21 37.04 28.19
CA LYS A 94 -13.51 35.78 27.89
C LYS A 94 -14.45 34.69 27.36
N THR A 95 -15.67 34.63 27.90
CA THR A 95 -16.71 33.70 27.41
C THR A 95 -17.09 34.02 25.97
N ALA A 96 -17.33 35.29 25.64
CA ALA A 96 -17.66 35.74 24.29
C ALA A 96 -16.53 35.43 23.29
N ASN A 97 -15.27 35.59 23.68
CA ASN A 97 -14.12 35.24 22.82
C ASN A 97 -14.07 33.73 22.51
N ILE A 98 -14.37 32.86 23.49
CA ILE A 98 -14.45 31.41 23.28
C ILE A 98 -15.61 31.07 22.33
N GLU A 99 -16.77 31.69 22.51
CA GLU A 99 -17.94 31.46 21.65
C GLU A 99 -17.66 31.87 20.21
N ALA A 100 -17.10 33.07 19.98
CA ALA A 100 -16.69 33.53 18.65
C ALA A 100 -15.68 32.58 18.00
N HIS A 101 -14.68 32.11 18.75
CA HIS A 101 -13.69 31.16 18.24
C HIS A 101 -14.32 29.81 17.84
N ARG A 102 -15.29 29.32 18.63
CA ARG A 102 -16.04 28.09 18.32
C ARG A 102 -16.92 28.24 17.08
N GLU A 103 -17.54 29.39 16.88
CA GLU A 103 -18.34 29.67 15.68
C GLU A 103 -17.49 29.58 14.41
N GLU A 104 -16.31 30.21 14.41
CA GLU A 104 -15.37 30.12 13.29
C GLU A 104 -14.89 28.69 13.03
N TRP A 105 -14.56 27.95 14.09
CA TRP A 105 -14.16 26.55 13.97
C TRP A 105 -15.27 25.66 13.40
N ASN A 106 -16.52 25.88 13.83
CA ASN A 106 -17.68 25.19 13.28
C ASN A 106 -17.89 25.53 11.80
N ALA A 107 -17.70 26.79 11.41
CA ALA A 107 -17.78 27.21 10.01
C ALA A 107 -16.71 26.52 9.14
N LEU A 108 -15.46 26.41 9.63
CA LEU A 108 -14.39 25.69 8.95
C LEU A 108 -14.68 24.18 8.81
N LYS A 109 -15.26 23.56 9.85
CA LYS A 109 -15.71 22.18 9.79
C LYS A 109 -16.79 21.95 8.74
N ALA A 110 -17.83 22.79 8.72
CA ALA A 110 -18.90 22.71 7.73
C ALA A 110 -18.34 22.87 6.31
N LYS A 111 -17.39 23.80 6.12
CA LYS A 111 -16.69 23.99 4.84
C LYS A 111 -15.88 22.76 4.42
N ARG A 112 -15.20 22.09 5.36
CA ARG A 112 -14.48 20.83 5.09
C ARG A 112 -15.45 19.75 4.62
N GLU A 113 -16.56 19.56 5.32
CA GLU A 113 -17.59 18.57 4.97
C GLU A 113 -18.19 18.84 3.58
N GLN A 114 -18.47 20.11 3.26
CA GLN A 114 -18.89 20.51 1.92
C GLN A 114 -17.86 20.13 0.85
N LEU A 115 -16.56 20.35 1.11
CA LEU A 115 -15.48 19.97 0.19
C LEU A 115 -15.35 18.45 0.05
N ASP A 116 -15.50 17.68 1.13
CA ASP A 116 -15.53 16.21 1.11
C ASP A 116 -16.66 15.69 0.20
N ASN A 117 -17.85 16.27 0.31
CA ASN A 117 -19.00 15.92 -0.53
C ASN A 117 -18.75 16.26 -2.02
N GLN A 118 -18.16 17.42 -2.30
CA GLN A 118 -17.80 17.84 -3.66
C GLN A 118 -16.70 16.97 -4.29
N ILE A 119 -15.68 16.60 -3.51
CA ILE A 119 -14.62 15.68 -3.92
C ILE A 119 -15.21 14.32 -4.28
N THR A 120 -16.07 13.78 -3.41
CA THR A 120 -16.73 12.48 -3.63
C THR A 120 -17.59 12.51 -4.89
N SER A 121 -18.43 13.53 -5.06
CA SER A 121 -19.28 13.67 -6.26
C SER A 121 -18.46 13.82 -7.55
N THR A 122 -17.38 14.61 -7.52
CA THR A 122 -16.49 14.79 -8.67
C THR A 122 -15.75 13.49 -9.01
N HIS A 123 -15.33 12.74 -8.00
CA HIS A 123 -14.68 11.44 -8.20
C HIS A 123 -15.61 10.43 -8.86
N ASN A 124 -16.85 10.31 -8.38
CA ASN A 124 -17.85 9.43 -8.99
C ASN A 124 -18.11 9.77 -10.46
N LEU A 125 -18.17 11.05 -10.81
CA LEU A 125 -18.28 11.49 -12.21
C LEU A 125 -17.05 11.06 -13.02
N ILE A 126 -15.84 11.22 -12.49
CA ILE A 126 -14.62 10.77 -13.19
C ILE A 126 -14.68 9.26 -13.46
N GLU A 127 -15.13 8.46 -12.50
CA GLU A 127 -15.29 7.00 -12.68
C GLU A 127 -16.34 6.64 -13.74
N GLU A 128 -17.47 7.36 -13.76
CA GLU A 128 -18.52 7.20 -14.78
C GLU A 128 -17.96 7.48 -16.19
N TYR A 129 -17.27 8.62 -16.36
CA TYR A 129 -16.64 8.99 -17.63
C TYR A 129 -15.51 8.04 -18.03
N ALA A 130 -14.68 7.59 -17.08
CA ALA A 130 -13.63 6.61 -17.37
C ALA A 130 -14.20 5.27 -17.85
N THR A 131 -15.34 4.86 -17.29
CA THR A 131 -16.07 3.66 -17.72
C THR A 131 -16.63 3.83 -19.13
N GLU A 132 -17.20 4.99 -19.44
CA GLU A 132 -17.70 5.32 -20.78
C GLU A 132 -16.57 5.37 -21.82
N ILE A 133 -15.45 6.03 -21.51
CA ILE A 133 -14.24 6.06 -22.35
C ILE A 133 -13.71 4.64 -22.57
N LYS A 134 -13.70 3.78 -21.54
CA LYS A 134 -13.26 2.39 -21.67
C LYS A 134 -14.18 1.57 -22.58
N LEU A 135 -15.50 1.75 -22.46
CA LEU A 135 -16.48 1.09 -23.34
C LEU A 135 -16.32 1.53 -24.80
N GLN A 136 -16.08 2.82 -25.04
CA GLN A 136 -15.84 3.37 -26.38
C GLN A 136 -14.43 3.05 -26.93
N GLY A 137 -13.44 2.94 -26.04
CA GLY A 137 -12.05 2.58 -26.35
C GLY A 137 -11.88 1.08 -26.63
N LEU A 138 -12.63 0.20 -25.97
CA LEU A 138 -12.68 -1.24 -26.28
C LEU A 138 -13.24 -1.50 -27.70
N THR A 139 -14.02 -0.59 -28.26
CA THR A 139 -14.41 -0.62 -29.68
C THR A 139 -13.33 -0.10 -30.65
N LEU A 140 -12.26 0.55 -30.16
CA LEU A 140 -11.18 1.13 -30.98
C LEU A 140 -9.80 0.46 -30.78
N LEU A 141 -9.59 -0.27 -29.68
CA LEU A 141 -8.30 -0.88 -29.30
C LEU A 141 -7.99 -2.22 -29.99
N ASP A 142 -8.62 -2.52 -31.12
CA ASP A 142 -8.12 -3.54 -32.06
C ASP A 142 -7.08 -2.97 -33.05
N THR A 143 -6.75 -1.66 -32.97
CA THR A 143 -5.72 -1.06 -33.82
C THR A 143 -4.91 0.05 -33.13
N GLY A 144 -3.82 -0.32 -32.44
CA GLY A 144 -2.57 0.47 -32.50
C GLY A 144 -2.13 1.32 -31.28
N ALA A 145 -1.01 0.86 -30.70
CA ALA A 145 0.22 1.57 -30.29
C ALA A 145 0.22 2.70 -29.23
N GLY A 146 1.20 2.59 -28.29
CA GLY A 146 1.89 3.76 -27.75
C GLY A 146 2.32 3.73 -26.28
N ASN A 147 3.22 2.81 -25.86
CA ASN A 147 4.22 3.04 -24.79
C ASN A 147 5.24 1.88 -24.78
N SER A 148 6.49 2.16 -24.42
CA SER A 148 7.67 1.29 -24.62
C SER A 148 7.75 0.05 -23.73
N TYR A 149 6.63 -0.50 -23.28
CA TYR A 149 6.55 -1.81 -22.66
C TYR A 149 6.15 -2.81 -23.75
N ARG A 150 7.12 -3.51 -24.31
CA ARG A 150 6.92 -4.34 -25.52
C ARG A 150 6.23 -5.68 -25.24
N SER A 151 6.13 -6.10 -23.98
CA SER A 151 5.40 -7.30 -23.58
C SER A 151 4.55 -7.05 -22.33
N VAL A 152 3.24 -6.96 -22.52
CA VAL A 152 2.25 -6.77 -21.45
C VAL A 152 1.49 -8.08 -21.25
N MET A 153 1.46 -8.60 -20.03
CA MET A 153 0.64 -9.79 -19.73
C MET A 153 -0.85 -9.44 -19.71
N THR A 154 -1.66 -10.23 -20.44
CA THR A 154 -3.09 -9.98 -20.66
C THR A 154 -4.03 -10.57 -19.59
N SER A 155 -3.52 -11.26 -18.57
CA SER A 155 -4.37 -11.93 -17.56
C SER A 155 -5.19 -10.94 -16.73
N SER A 156 -6.51 -11.08 -16.67
CA SER A 156 -7.44 -10.10 -16.11
C SER A 156 -7.48 -10.02 -14.57
N SER A 157 -6.97 -11.00 -13.81
CA SER A 157 -7.05 -11.01 -12.35
C SER A 157 -5.74 -11.46 -11.66
N SER A 158 -5.13 -10.54 -10.91
CA SER A 158 -4.05 -10.83 -9.94
C SER A 158 -4.59 -11.12 -8.54
N VAL A 159 -5.89 -10.89 -8.32
CA VAL A 159 -6.59 -11.22 -7.07
C VAL A 159 -7.86 -11.98 -7.47
N ASP A 160 -7.93 -13.26 -7.13
CA ASP A 160 -9.10 -14.09 -7.45
C ASP A 160 -10.11 -14.03 -6.30
N VAL A 161 -11.19 -13.28 -6.54
CA VAL A 161 -12.28 -13.08 -5.59
C VAL A 161 -13.35 -14.14 -5.83
N ASN A 162 -13.13 -15.35 -5.31
CA ASN A 162 -14.22 -16.33 -5.24
C ASN A 162 -15.27 -15.83 -4.23
N GLU A 163 -16.47 -15.53 -4.73
CA GLU A 163 -17.60 -15.06 -3.92
C GLU A 163 -17.97 -16.08 -2.81
N ASN A 164 -17.93 -17.38 -3.12
CA ASN A 164 -18.41 -18.41 -2.21
C ASN A 164 -17.51 -18.57 -0.97
N SER A 165 -16.20 -18.34 -1.10
CA SER A 165 -15.25 -18.58 0.00
C SER A 165 -15.32 -17.58 1.15
N CYS A 166 -15.85 -16.37 0.91
CA CYS A 166 -16.07 -15.35 1.95
C CYS A 166 -17.56 -15.19 2.31
N ALA A 167 -18.40 -16.15 1.92
CA ALA A 167 -19.84 -16.11 2.22
C ALA A 167 -20.12 -16.08 3.73
N ARG A 168 -19.32 -16.79 4.55
CA ARG A 168 -19.47 -16.76 6.02
C ARG A 168 -19.19 -15.38 6.62
N LEU A 169 -18.18 -14.67 6.11
CA LEU A 169 -17.92 -13.30 6.54
C LEU A 169 -19.09 -12.37 6.19
N ARG A 170 -19.64 -12.50 4.97
CA ARG A 170 -20.83 -11.75 4.56
C ARG A 170 -22.03 -12.04 5.45
N GLN A 171 -22.29 -13.31 5.74
CA GLN A 171 -23.38 -13.72 6.63
C GLN A 171 -23.24 -13.15 8.05
N GLU A 172 -22.02 -13.16 8.61
CA GLU A 172 -21.75 -12.56 9.93
C GLU A 172 -21.80 -11.02 9.90
N GLN A 173 -21.50 -10.38 8.76
CA GLN A 173 -21.65 -8.94 8.57
C GLN A 173 -23.11 -8.51 8.41
N GLU A 174 -23.92 -9.28 7.70
CA GLU A 174 -25.37 -9.07 7.56
C GLU A 174 -26.08 -9.24 8.90
N ASN A 175 -25.59 -10.16 9.75
CA ASN A 175 -26.12 -10.40 11.08
C ASN A 175 -25.17 -9.90 12.18
N PHE A 176 -24.63 -8.68 12.03
CA PHE A 176 -23.60 -8.15 12.93
C PHE A 176 -24.02 -8.23 14.41
N PRO A 177 -23.18 -8.81 15.30
CA PRO A 177 -23.56 -9.05 16.69
C PRO A 177 -23.78 -7.73 17.45
N GLN A 178 -24.80 -7.68 18.29
CA GLN A 178 -25.08 -6.55 19.18
C GLN A 178 -24.31 -6.72 20.49
N MET A 179 -23.92 -5.62 21.15
CA MET A 179 -23.23 -5.71 22.46
C MET A 179 -24.04 -6.46 23.53
N SER A 180 -25.36 -6.52 23.38
CA SER A 180 -26.26 -7.27 24.26
C SER A 180 -26.24 -8.78 24.02
N ASP A 181 -25.65 -9.25 22.92
CA ASP A 181 -25.60 -10.67 22.58
C ASP A 181 -24.69 -11.39 23.59
N PRO A 182 -25.12 -12.52 24.19
CA PRO A 182 -24.34 -13.24 25.19
C PRO A 182 -23.02 -13.78 24.66
N ASP A 183 -22.85 -13.87 23.34
CA ASP A 183 -21.65 -14.31 22.64
C ASP A 183 -20.96 -13.21 21.81
N TYR A 184 -21.28 -11.93 22.05
CA TYR A 184 -20.77 -10.79 21.28
C TYR A 184 -19.26 -10.84 21.03
N LEU A 185 -18.45 -11.05 22.08
CA LEU A 185 -16.98 -11.09 21.96
C LEU A 185 -16.50 -12.26 21.10
N VAL A 186 -17.14 -13.42 21.20
CA VAL A 186 -16.81 -14.62 20.42
C VAL A 186 -17.11 -14.38 18.94
N ARG A 187 -18.28 -13.81 18.63
CA ARG A 187 -18.68 -13.48 17.26
C ARG A 187 -17.82 -12.37 16.66
N MET A 188 -17.47 -11.34 17.44
CA MET A 188 -16.57 -10.27 17.00
C MET A 188 -15.16 -10.78 16.69
N ASN A 189 -14.61 -11.68 17.52
CA ASN A 189 -13.31 -12.31 17.24
C ASN A 189 -13.38 -13.16 15.96
N ARG A 190 -14.45 -13.93 15.78
CA ARG A 190 -14.67 -14.71 14.54
C ARG A 190 -14.77 -13.80 13.30
N ILE A 191 -15.51 -12.69 13.37
CA ILE A 191 -15.60 -11.72 12.26
C ILE A 191 -14.22 -11.15 11.93
N ARG A 192 -13.41 -10.84 12.94
CA ARG A 192 -12.03 -10.36 12.74
C ARG A 192 -11.16 -11.41 12.06
N GLU A 193 -11.20 -12.66 12.52
CA GLU A 193 -10.48 -13.79 11.89
C GLU A 193 -10.92 -13.98 10.44
N LEU A 194 -12.22 -14.05 10.18
CA LEU A 194 -12.78 -14.19 8.83
C LEU A 194 -12.42 -13.01 7.93
N ARG A 195 -12.42 -11.78 8.46
CA ARG A 195 -11.98 -10.59 7.73
C ARG A 195 -10.51 -10.71 7.34
N ASN A 196 -9.65 -11.07 8.28
CA ASN A 196 -8.22 -11.27 8.02
C ASN A 196 -8.01 -12.36 6.97
N CYS A 197 -8.73 -13.48 7.05
CA CYS A 197 -8.63 -14.54 6.04
C CYS A 197 -9.07 -14.05 4.64
N CYS A 198 -10.08 -13.18 4.58
CA CYS A 198 -10.66 -12.69 3.32
C CYS A 198 -10.01 -11.44 2.73
N SER A 199 -9.14 -10.74 3.47
CA SER A 199 -8.54 -9.47 3.04
C SER A 199 -7.10 -9.63 2.56
N VAL A 200 -6.82 -9.11 1.37
CA VAL A 200 -5.46 -8.88 0.86
C VAL A 200 -5.33 -7.37 0.62
N SER A 201 -4.20 -6.78 0.97
CA SER A 201 -3.91 -5.39 0.64
C SER A 201 -3.45 -5.31 -0.81
N VAL A 202 -4.10 -4.50 -1.63
CA VAL A 202 -3.81 -4.40 -3.07
C VAL A 202 -3.16 -3.07 -3.38
N MET A 203 -2.18 -3.09 -4.28
CA MET A 203 -1.51 -1.89 -4.79
C MET A 203 -2.15 -1.52 -6.13
N THR A 204 -2.51 -0.24 -6.28
CA THR A 204 -3.20 0.26 -7.47
C THR A 204 -2.51 1.47 -8.07
N ASP A 205 -2.40 1.51 -9.39
CA ASP A 205 -1.96 2.67 -10.18
C ASP A 205 -2.99 2.94 -11.27
N ASP A 206 -3.54 4.15 -11.34
CA ASP A 206 -4.67 4.52 -12.22
C ASP A 206 -5.80 3.46 -12.24
N LEU A 207 -6.23 3.02 -11.04
CA LEU A 207 -7.27 2.00 -10.83
C LEU A 207 -6.92 0.58 -11.34
N LYS A 208 -5.71 0.36 -11.84
CA LYS A 208 -5.21 -0.97 -12.21
C LYS A 208 -4.50 -1.57 -11.01
N VAL A 209 -4.82 -2.83 -10.69
CA VAL A 209 -4.03 -3.59 -9.72
C VAL A 209 -2.64 -3.82 -10.32
N VAL A 210 -1.62 -3.30 -9.63
CA VAL A 210 -0.19 -3.40 -9.97
C VAL A 210 0.62 -4.21 -8.96
N GLY A 211 -0.02 -4.61 -7.86
CA GLY A 211 0.61 -5.48 -6.88
C GLY A 211 -0.34 -5.86 -5.75
N PHE A 212 0.17 -6.64 -4.80
CA PHE A 212 -0.49 -6.88 -3.53
C PHE A 212 0.53 -7.16 -2.42
N THR A 213 0.13 -6.95 -1.17
CA THR A 213 1.00 -7.19 -0.02
C THR A 213 0.36 -8.14 1.00
N LEU A 214 1.23 -8.90 1.66
CA LEU A 214 0.93 -9.74 2.82
C LEU A 214 1.87 -9.32 3.95
N SER A 215 1.34 -9.08 5.15
CA SER A 215 2.13 -8.57 6.27
C SER A 215 1.98 -9.48 7.49
N ASN A 216 3.09 -10.04 7.96
CA ASN A 216 3.17 -10.85 9.17
C ASN A 216 3.66 -9.98 10.33
N SER A 217 2.71 -9.43 11.10
CA SER A 217 2.95 -8.62 12.31
C SER A 217 2.45 -9.27 13.61
N THR A 218 1.89 -10.48 13.51
CA THR A 218 1.34 -11.25 14.63
C THR A 218 2.35 -12.25 15.16
N GLN A 219 2.23 -12.65 16.42
CA GLN A 219 3.12 -13.64 17.01
C GLN A 219 2.95 -15.01 16.33
N ASN A 220 4.04 -15.58 15.83
CA ASN A 220 4.11 -16.94 15.30
C ASN A 220 5.58 -17.40 15.25
N ASP A 221 5.83 -18.55 14.62
CA ASP A 221 7.17 -19.14 14.52
C ASP A 221 8.13 -18.24 13.73
N ILE A 222 7.61 -17.45 12.79
CA ILE A 222 8.41 -16.55 11.94
C ILE A 222 8.61 -15.20 12.61
N ASN A 223 7.56 -14.63 13.21
CA ASN A 223 7.59 -13.38 13.95
C ASN A 223 7.38 -13.64 15.45
N THR A 224 8.47 -13.93 16.14
CA THR A 224 8.45 -14.37 17.55
C THR A 224 8.04 -13.28 18.54
N THR A 225 8.06 -12.01 18.13
CA THR A 225 7.77 -10.83 18.96
C THR A 225 6.57 -10.02 18.48
N GLY A 226 5.85 -10.49 17.45
CA GLY A 226 4.73 -9.76 16.87
C GLY A 226 3.56 -9.65 17.84
N ASN A 227 3.18 -8.45 18.26
CA ASN A 227 1.99 -8.27 19.11
C ASN A 227 0.83 -7.66 18.33
N GLY A 228 0.97 -7.48 17.01
CA GLY A 228 0.04 -6.71 16.18
C GLY A 228 0.12 -5.20 16.38
N ASP A 229 1.05 -4.72 17.21
CA ASP A 229 1.28 -3.30 17.47
C ASP A 229 2.14 -2.65 16.37
N TYR A 230 1.92 -1.36 16.10
CA TYR A 230 2.68 -0.57 15.12
C TYR A 230 4.19 -0.54 15.36
N ASN A 231 4.65 -0.81 16.58
CA ASN A 231 6.05 -0.83 16.99
C ASN A 231 6.60 -2.25 17.20
N SER A 232 5.94 -3.27 16.67
CA SER A 232 6.42 -4.65 16.74
C SER A 232 7.15 -5.05 15.46
N ALA A 233 8.04 -6.04 15.58
CA ALA A 233 8.72 -6.60 14.42
C ALA A 233 7.68 -7.11 13.41
N LYS A 234 8.00 -7.04 12.12
CA LYS A 234 7.13 -7.54 11.05
C LYS A 234 7.93 -7.93 9.81
N ARG A 235 7.39 -8.89 9.06
CA ARG A 235 7.82 -9.21 7.70
C ARG A 235 6.70 -8.85 6.74
N GLU A 236 7.02 -8.04 5.74
CA GLU A 236 6.10 -7.70 4.66
C GLU A 236 6.57 -8.34 3.36
N TRP A 237 5.64 -8.97 2.66
CA TRP A 237 5.79 -9.51 1.32
C TRP A 237 5.03 -8.61 0.35
N ALA A 238 5.71 -8.05 -0.64
CA ALA A 238 5.12 -7.22 -1.68
C ALA A 238 5.32 -7.90 -3.04
N PHE A 239 4.23 -8.26 -3.70
CA PHE A 239 4.22 -8.90 -5.01
C PHE A 239 3.96 -7.81 -6.04
N ASN A 240 5.02 -7.38 -6.74
CA ASN A 240 5.01 -6.24 -7.65
C ASN A 240 4.92 -6.71 -9.10
N PHE A 241 4.11 -6.04 -9.91
CA PHE A 241 3.97 -6.28 -11.35
C PHE A 241 3.51 -5.01 -12.08
N ASP A 242 4.21 -3.91 -11.81
CA ASP A 242 3.92 -2.59 -12.37
C ASP A 242 3.90 -2.60 -13.90
N ASN A 243 2.92 -1.89 -14.47
CA ASN A 243 2.63 -1.89 -15.91
C ASN A 243 2.36 -3.28 -16.52
N ARG A 244 2.28 -4.33 -15.69
CA ARG A 244 2.16 -5.74 -16.11
C ARG A 244 3.25 -6.15 -17.10
N SER A 245 4.39 -5.47 -17.04
CA SER A 245 5.58 -5.79 -17.82
C SER A 245 6.29 -6.96 -17.17
N ILE A 246 6.69 -7.94 -17.98
CA ILE A 246 7.42 -9.13 -17.52
C ILE A 246 8.73 -8.72 -16.77
N GLN A 247 9.33 -7.60 -17.15
CA GLN A 247 10.56 -7.09 -16.51
C GLN A 247 10.35 -6.47 -15.14
N ASN A 248 9.10 -6.12 -14.80
CA ASN A 248 8.75 -5.46 -13.53
C ASN A 248 8.13 -6.45 -12.52
N ILE A 249 8.13 -7.74 -12.84
CA ILE A 249 7.59 -8.77 -11.95
C ILE A 249 8.66 -9.15 -10.93
N ASN A 250 8.43 -8.82 -9.66
CA ASN A 250 9.31 -9.19 -8.56
C ASN A 250 8.53 -9.38 -7.26
N ILE A 251 9.19 -9.95 -6.26
CA ILE A 251 8.69 -10.05 -4.90
C ILE A 251 9.69 -9.36 -3.99
N GLU A 252 9.25 -8.30 -3.32
CA GLU A 252 10.01 -7.63 -2.29
C GLU A 252 9.64 -8.18 -0.92
N ILE A 253 10.65 -8.34 -0.07
CA ILE A 253 10.49 -8.75 1.32
C ILE A 253 11.15 -7.70 2.18
N LEU A 254 10.37 -7.14 3.10
CA LEU A 254 10.84 -6.18 4.08
C LEU A 254 10.75 -6.78 5.47
N ASP A 255 11.91 -7.07 6.06
CA ASP A 255 12.03 -7.36 7.48
C ASP A 255 12.26 -6.06 8.24
N ASP A 256 11.31 -5.72 9.12
CA ASP A 256 11.44 -4.64 10.09
C ASP A 256 11.55 -5.24 11.49
N SER A 257 12.74 -5.14 12.09
CA SER A 257 12.96 -5.64 13.45
C SER A 257 12.32 -4.76 14.54
N ALA A 258 11.96 -3.50 14.24
CA ALA A 258 11.42 -2.50 15.16
C ALA A 258 12.24 -2.26 16.46
N LEU A 259 13.47 -2.76 16.56
CA LEU A 259 14.27 -2.74 17.80
C LEU A 259 14.72 -1.34 18.21
N THR A 260 14.89 -0.43 17.24
CA THR A 260 15.42 0.92 17.49
C THR A 260 14.46 2.04 17.10
N GLY A 261 13.40 1.72 16.35
CA GLY A 261 12.47 2.69 15.76
C GLY A 261 13.07 3.50 14.62
N LYS A 262 14.25 3.12 14.11
CA LYS A 262 14.94 3.82 13.00
C LYS A 262 14.98 2.92 11.78
N MET A 263 14.31 3.34 10.71
CA MET A 263 14.23 2.57 9.46
C MET A 263 15.62 2.14 8.93
N SER A 264 16.62 3.04 8.96
CA SER A 264 17.98 2.72 8.50
C SER A 264 18.72 1.67 9.34
N HIS A 265 18.23 1.37 10.55
CA HIS A 265 18.80 0.36 11.44
C HIS A 265 18.01 -0.93 11.40
N ASP A 266 16.69 -0.83 11.22
CA ASP A 266 15.79 -1.95 11.45
C ASP A 266 15.35 -2.62 10.16
N PHE A 267 15.36 -1.92 9.01
CA PHE A 267 14.87 -2.44 7.75
C PHE A 267 15.94 -3.25 7.00
N LEU A 268 15.55 -4.44 6.57
CA LEU A 268 16.31 -5.33 5.71
C LEU A 268 15.44 -5.69 4.51
N HIS A 269 15.89 -5.31 3.31
CA HIS A 269 15.16 -5.51 2.07
C HIS A 269 15.78 -6.68 1.29
N THR A 270 14.93 -7.55 0.78
CA THR A 270 15.28 -8.62 -0.14
C THR A 270 14.38 -8.52 -1.36
N THR A 271 14.93 -8.52 -2.57
CA THR A 271 14.12 -8.71 -3.78
C THR A 271 14.38 -10.07 -4.39
N LEU A 272 13.29 -10.74 -4.78
CA LEU A 272 13.27 -12.00 -5.47
C LEU A 272 12.68 -11.83 -6.88
N VAL A 273 13.33 -12.39 -7.88
CA VAL A 273 12.79 -12.54 -9.24
C VAL A 273 12.76 -14.03 -9.56
N PHE A 274 11.61 -14.50 -10.05
CA PHE A 274 11.41 -15.91 -10.38
C PHE A 274 11.31 -16.10 -11.89
N ILE A 275 11.99 -17.11 -12.42
CA ILE A 275 12.01 -17.49 -13.84
C ILE A 275 11.57 -18.95 -13.94
N PRO A 276 10.63 -19.33 -14.84
CA PRO A 276 10.05 -18.49 -15.88
C PRO A 276 8.93 -17.56 -15.38
N ARG A 277 8.75 -16.43 -16.05
CA ARG A 277 7.71 -15.43 -15.78
C ARG A 277 6.54 -15.67 -16.72
N LYS A 278 5.80 -16.76 -16.48
CA LYS A 278 4.65 -17.19 -17.30
C LYS A 278 3.35 -16.50 -16.91
N ASN A 279 3.22 -16.15 -15.64
CA ASN A 279 2.00 -15.59 -15.07
C ASN A 279 2.31 -14.32 -14.27
N LEU A 280 1.31 -13.44 -14.13
CA LEU A 280 1.36 -12.42 -13.09
C LEU A 280 1.23 -13.12 -11.72
N PRO A 281 1.96 -12.66 -10.69
CA PRO A 281 1.69 -13.07 -9.33
C PRO A 281 0.21 -12.92 -9.02
N ARG A 282 -0.38 -13.94 -8.42
CA ARG A 282 -1.77 -13.87 -7.99
C ARG A 282 -2.00 -14.51 -6.64
N VAL A 283 -2.93 -13.97 -5.90
CA VAL A 283 -3.41 -14.56 -4.65
C VAL A 283 -4.81 -15.12 -4.87
N ALA A 284 -4.97 -16.41 -4.57
CA ALA A 284 -6.27 -17.04 -4.46
C ALA A 284 -6.77 -16.92 -3.02
N ARG A 285 -8.09 -16.73 -2.89
CA ARG A 285 -8.74 -16.71 -1.58
C ARG A 285 -8.56 -18.03 -0.84
N PRO A 286 -8.58 -17.98 0.51
CA PRO A 286 -8.33 -19.18 1.28
C PRO A 286 -9.39 -20.25 1.03
N ASN A 287 -8.97 -21.50 1.21
CA ASN A 287 -9.87 -22.64 1.16
C ASN A 287 -11.02 -22.45 2.17
N GLN A 288 -12.24 -22.86 1.84
CA GLN A 288 -13.39 -22.73 2.74
C GLN A 288 -13.21 -23.46 4.07
N ASN A 289 -12.35 -24.48 4.09
CA ASN A 289 -12.12 -25.35 5.23
C ASN A 289 -10.81 -25.06 5.98
N SER A 290 -9.93 -24.19 5.43
CA SER A 290 -8.69 -23.78 6.08
C SER A 290 -8.39 -22.31 5.76
N CYS A 291 -7.98 -21.53 6.76
CA CYS A 291 -7.44 -20.19 6.53
C CYS A 291 -6.02 -20.29 5.95
N GLU A 292 -5.86 -20.99 4.83
CA GLU A 292 -4.64 -21.07 4.01
C GLU A 292 -4.91 -20.38 2.68
N ARG A 293 -4.08 -19.41 2.30
CA ARG A 293 -4.13 -18.69 1.02
C ARG A 293 -3.05 -19.22 0.08
N ASP A 294 -3.47 -19.60 -1.12
CA ASP A 294 -2.55 -19.98 -2.19
C ASP A 294 -2.10 -18.72 -2.93
N VAL A 295 -0.78 -18.47 -2.94
CA VAL A 295 -0.14 -17.44 -3.75
C VAL A 295 0.59 -18.12 -4.89
N TYR A 296 0.25 -17.76 -6.11
CA TYR A 296 0.90 -18.26 -7.32
C TYR A 296 2.05 -17.31 -7.68
N LEU A 297 3.25 -17.87 -7.77
CA LEU A 297 4.45 -17.20 -8.25
C LEU A 297 4.40 -16.99 -9.77
N PRO A 298 5.29 -16.17 -10.34
CA PRO A 298 5.39 -15.98 -11.79
C PRO A 298 5.60 -17.27 -12.58
N THR A 299 6.23 -18.27 -11.95
CA THR A 299 6.44 -19.62 -12.49
C THR A 299 5.15 -20.43 -12.62
N GLY A 300 4.07 -19.99 -11.96
CA GLY A 300 2.82 -20.74 -11.78
C GLY A 300 2.83 -21.66 -10.56
N GLU A 301 3.95 -21.77 -9.85
CA GLU A 301 4.07 -22.56 -8.64
C GLU A 301 3.39 -21.89 -7.45
N ILE A 302 2.98 -22.70 -6.46
CA ILE A 302 2.18 -22.24 -5.32
C ILE A 302 3.04 -22.11 -4.06
N VAL A 303 2.84 -21.01 -3.35
CA VAL A 303 3.28 -20.78 -1.97
C VAL A 303 2.03 -20.64 -1.11
N LYS A 304 1.97 -21.37 -0.01
CA LYS A 304 0.83 -21.37 0.89
C LYS A 304 1.12 -20.48 2.08
N PHE A 305 0.27 -19.47 2.27
CA PHE A 305 0.33 -18.57 3.40
C PHE A 305 -0.79 -18.91 4.38
N ASN A 306 -0.50 -18.89 5.68
CA ASN A 306 -1.54 -18.83 6.69
C ASN A 306 -2.26 -17.48 6.55
N ALA A 307 -3.56 -17.50 6.34
CA ALA A 307 -4.36 -16.31 6.07
C ALA A 307 -4.57 -15.42 7.31
N LEU A 308 -4.29 -15.91 8.51
CA LEU A 308 -4.37 -15.10 9.73
C LEU A 308 -3.04 -14.40 10.02
N THR A 309 -1.94 -15.14 9.92
CA THR A 309 -0.61 -14.68 10.31
C THR A 309 0.25 -14.19 9.15
N ASN A 310 -0.10 -14.55 7.91
CA ASN A 310 0.70 -14.36 6.70
C ASN A 310 2.10 -14.98 6.77
N GLU A 311 2.29 -16.03 7.58
CA GLU A 311 3.49 -16.87 7.50
C GLU A 311 3.35 -17.91 6.38
N ILE A 312 4.46 -18.32 5.78
CA ILE A 312 4.50 -19.41 4.81
C ILE A 312 4.39 -20.74 5.55
N VAL A 313 3.32 -21.48 5.26
CA VAL A 313 3.03 -22.80 5.85
C VAL A 313 3.28 -23.96 4.87
N GLY A 314 3.62 -23.66 3.62
CA GLY A 314 4.00 -24.69 2.64
C GLY A 314 4.14 -24.18 1.22
N GLY A 315 4.27 -25.11 0.27
CA GLY A 315 4.50 -24.80 -1.15
C GLY A 315 5.98 -24.80 -1.52
N VAL A 316 6.35 -24.01 -2.52
CA VAL A 316 7.72 -24.00 -3.08
C VAL A 316 8.71 -23.09 -2.34
N LEU A 317 8.23 -22.23 -1.44
CA LEU A 317 9.06 -21.42 -0.56
C LEU A 317 8.96 -21.92 0.88
N SER A 318 10.05 -21.77 1.62
CA SER A 318 10.07 -21.84 3.07
C SER A 318 10.79 -20.61 3.63
N GLU A 319 10.40 -20.19 4.83
CA GLU A 319 10.99 -19.02 5.47
C GLU A 319 11.53 -19.35 6.88
N LEU A 320 12.59 -18.65 7.26
CA LEU A 320 13.15 -18.65 8.61
C LEU A 320 12.63 -17.45 9.40
N PRO A 321 12.69 -17.52 10.75
CA PRO A 321 12.30 -16.43 11.61
C PRO A 321 13.02 -15.12 11.31
N ILE A 322 12.35 -13.99 11.59
CA ILE A 322 12.93 -12.64 11.50
C ILE A 322 14.13 -12.57 12.45
N ASP A 323 15.28 -12.10 11.96
CA ASP A 323 16.47 -11.98 12.79
C ASP A 323 16.43 -10.73 13.68
N LEU A 324 16.19 -10.97 14.97
CA LEU A 324 16.13 -9.95 16.01
C LEU A 324 17.47 -9.74 16.74
N THR A 325 18.60 -10.15 16.15
CA THR A 325 19.93 -9.90 16.72
C THR A 325 20.13 -8.41 17.00
N ALA A 326 20.50 -8.04 18.23
CA ALA A 326 20.60 -6.64 18.64
C ALA A 326 21.55 -5.82 17.74
N SER A 327 22.67 -6.41 17.31
CA SER A 327 23.62 -5.79 16.40
C SER A 327 23.08 -5.70 14.97
N ARG A 328 22.74 -4.49 14.53
CA ARG A 328 22.22 -4.24 13.17
C ARG A 328 23.15 -4.77 12.07
N HIS A 329 24.47 -4.76 12.27
CA HIS A 329 25.44 -5.18 11.26
C HIS A 329 25.52 -6.72 11.11
N GLN A 330 25.02 -7.46 12.11
CA GLN A 330 25.02 -8.93 12.15
C GLN A 330 23.66 -9.54 11.82
N ARG A 331 22.58 -8.74 11.81
CA ARG A 331 21.23 -9.22 11.45
C ARG A 331 21.22 -9.81 10.04
N LYS A 332 20.58 -10.95 9.90
CA LYS A 332 20.41 -11.65 8.64
C LYS A 332 19.18 -11.12 7.90
N PHE A 333 19.29 -11.08 6.57
CA PHE A 333 18.14 -10.84 5.69
C PHE A 333 17.15 -12.00 5.79
N ALA A 334 15.95 -11.82 5.23
CA ALA A 334 14.91 -12.84 5.23
C ALA A 334 15.47 -14.20 4.79
N GLY A 335 15.37 -15.22 5.65
CA GLY A 335 15.89 -16.55 5.37
C GLY A 335 14.92 -17.33 4.49
N ILE A 336 14.92 -17.04 3.19
CA ILE A 336 14.03 -17.67 2.21
C ILE A 336 14.78 -18.73 1.42
N ASP A 337 14.22 -19.94 1.42
CA ASP A 337 14.68 -21.06 0.61
C ASP A 337 13.62 -21.40 -0.45
N TYR A 338 14.07 -21.66 -1.67
CA TYR A 338 13.22 -22.00 -2.81
C TYR A 338 13.50 -23.42 -3.30
N ASN A 339 12.45 -24.24 -3.26
CA ASN A 339 12.47 -25.66 -3.62
C ASN A 339 11.66 -25.96 -4.90
N GLY A 340 11.28 -24.93 -5.64
CA GLY A 340 10.57 -25.08 -6.91
C GLY A 340 11.47 -25.52 -8.07
N ARG A 341 10.85 -25.78 -9.22
CA ARG A 341 11.51 -26.21 -10.46
C ARG A 341 12.15 -25.05 -11.23
N GLY A 342 11.66 -23.83 -11.02
CA GLY A 342 12.17 -22.63 -11.67
C GLY A 342 13.56 -22.19 -11.15
N ILE A 343 13.88 -20.93 -11.41
CA ILE A 343 15.08 -20.25 -10.95
C ILE A 343 14.65 -19.07 -10.08
N MET A 344 15.29 -18.90 -8.92
CA MET A 344 15.14 -17.72 -8.07
C MET A 344 16.42 -16.88 -8.12
N ILE A 345 16.28 -15.61 -8.47
CA ILE A 345 17.30 -14.58 -8.36
C ILE A 345 17.01 -13.78 -7.11
N ARG A 346 17.99 -13.65 -6.22
CA ARG A 346 17.90 -12.96 -4.93
C ARG A 346 18.95 -11.87 -4.82
N VAL A 347 18.52 -10.69 -4.40
CA VAL A 347 19.38 -9.58 -4.00
C VAL A 347 18.93 -9.05 -2.64
N ASP A 348 19.90 -8.62 -1.83
CA ASP A 348 19.68 -8.16 -0.46
C ASP A 348 20.32 -6.77 -0.26
N ARG A 349 19.65 -5.87 0.47
CA ARG A 349 20.17 -4.56 0.85
C ARG A 349 19.56 -4.06 2.15
N ARG A 350 20.40 -3.58 3.06
CA ARG A 350 19.91 -2.74 4.17
C ARG A 350 19.70 -1.33 3.65
N ALA A 351 18.50 -0.79 3.85
CA ALA A 351 18.13 0.60 3.53
C ALA A 351 18.54 1.03 2.11
N GLY A 352 17.63 0.82 1.16
CA GLY A 352 17.81 1.16 -0.26
C GLY A 352 17.30 0.04 -1.15
N THR A 353 17.54 0.18 -2.45
CA THR A 353 17.03 -0.70 -3.51
C THR A 353 18.01 -1.88 -3.73
N PRO A 354 17.63 -3.14 -3.44
CA PRO A 354 18.52 -4.29 -3.52
C PRO A 354 19.23 -4.52 -4.86
N GLU A 355 18.65 -4.09 -5.97
CA GLU A 355 19.14 -4.28 -7.33
C GLU A 355 20.32 -3.36 -7.67
N HIS A 356 20.51 -2.26 -6.92
CA HIS A 356 21.63 -1.35 -7.15
C HIS A 356 22.95 -1.87 -6.57
N ILE A 357 24.02 -1.33 -7.14
CA ILE A 357 25.39 -1.49 -6.69
C ILE A 357 25.76 -0.30 -5.80
N TYR A 358 26.24 -0.60 -4.61
CA TYR A 358 26.67 0.41 -3.64
C TYR A 358 28.18 0.33 -3.38
N GLY A 359 28.75 1.43 -2.91
CA GLY A 359 30.16 1.49 -2.50
C GLY A 359 30.43 0.86 -1.13
N VAL A 360 29.40 0.73 -0.29
CA VAL A 360 29.52 0.27 1.11
C VAL A 360 28.40 -0.72 1.43
N ALA A 361 28.78 -1.85 2.02
CA ALA A 361 27.87 -2.80 2.66
C ALA A 361 27.60 -2.34 4.09
N PHE A 362 26.33 -2.34 4.50
CA PHE A 362 25.96 -2.02 5.88
C PHE A 362 25.80 -3.28 6.73
N ASN A 363 25.61 -4.45 6.10
CA ASN A 363 25.55 -5.74 6.77
C ASN A 363 26.66 -6.69 6.34
N GLN A 364 27.09 -7.57 7.25
CA GLN A 364 28.17 -8.52 6.99
C GLN A 364 27.83 -9.55 5.91
N ASN A 365 26.56 -9.91 5.79
CA ASN A 365 26.04 -10.89 4.84
C ASN A 365 25.46 -10.25 3.57
N GLU A 366 25.73 -8.97 3.32
CA GLU A 366 25.20 -8.22 2.20
C GLU A 366 26.17 -8.26 1.00
N ASP A 367 25.70 -8.75 -0.15
CA ASP A 367 26.47 -8.70 -1.40
C ASP A 367 26.02 -7.49 -2.24
N ILE A 368 26.73 -6.37 -2.06
CA ILE A 368 26.38 -5.11 -2.72
C ILE A 368 26.63 -5.12 -4.23
N LYS A 369 27.38 -6.11 -4.77
CA LYS A 369 27.75 -6.14 -6.20
C LYS A 369 27.12 -7.28 -6.97
N LYS A 370 26.72 -8.37 -6.30
CA LYS A 370 26.23 -9.57 -6.96
C LYS A 370 24.86 -9.98 -6.46
N ALA A 371 24.08 -10.56 -7.36
CA ALA A 371 22.88 -11.33 -7.06
C ALA A 371 23.25 -12.80 -6.83
N THR A 372 22.42 -13.46 -6.03
CA THR A 372 22.45 -14.92 -5.83
C THR A 372 21.39 -15.55 -6.70
N ILE A 373 21.78 -16.45 -7.59
CA ILE A 373 20.85 -17.21 -8.43
C ILE A 373 20.82 -18.64 -7.90
N THR A 374 19.63 -19.21 -7.73
CA THR A 374 19.42 -20.55 -7.20
C THR A 374 18.47 -21.35 -8.08
N HIS A 375 18.77 -22.64 -8.24
CA HIS A 375 17.95 -23.61 -8.98
C HIS A 375 18.24 -25.02 -8.45
N GLN A 376 17.23 -25.71 -7.91
CA GLN A 376 17.34 -27.09 -7.42
C GLN A 376 18.57 -27.34 -6.52
N GLY A 377 18.79 -26.45 -5.54
CA GLY A 377 19.91 -26.53 -4.60
C GLY A 377 21.28 -26.11 -5.15
N LYS A 378 21.40 -25.81 -6.45
CA LYS A 378 22.59 -25.18 -7.03
C LYS A 378 22.52 -23.67 -6.84
N THR A 379 23.68 -23.06 -6.58
CA THR A 379 23.81 -21.62 -6.38
C THR A 379 24.90 -21.03 -7.27
N CYS A 380 24.62 -19.86 -7.84
CA CYS A 380 25.53 -19.09 -8.69
C CYS A 380 25.50 -17.62 -8.27
N LYS A 381 26.61 -16.89 -8.47
CA LYS A 381 26.70 -15.46 -8.15
C LYS A 381 26.98 -14.66 -9.42
N VAL A 382 26.13 -13.69 -9.72
CA VAL A 382 26.20 -12.89 -10.96
C VAL A 382 26.21 -11.40 -10.61
N GLY A 383 27.05 -10.60 -11.27
CA GLY A 383 27.10 -9.15 -11.07
C GLY A 383 25.75 -8.48 -11.36
N LYS A 384 25.28 -7.59 -10.49
CA LYS A 384 23.98 -6.92 -10.63
C LYS A 384 23.88 -6.11 -11.93
N GLU A 385 25.00 -5.56 -12.40
CA GLU A 385 25.09 -4.84 -13.67
C GLU A 385 24.83 -5.70 -14.92
N LYS A 386 24.88 -7.03 -14.79
CA LYS A 386 24.50 -7.97 -15.86
C LYS A 386 23.01 -8.31 -15.86
N LEU A 387 22.31 -8.00 -14.78
CA LEU A 387 20.91 -8.39 -14.56
C LEU A 387 19.94 -7.21 -14.63
N TRP A 388 20.36 -6.03 -14.16
CA TRP A 388 19.55 -4.81 -14.17
C TRP A 388 20.23 -3.68 -14.92
N ASP A 389 19.48 -2.98 -15.75
CA ASP A 389 19.85 -1.65 -16.23
C ASP A 389 19.80 -0.66 -15.06
N ASN A 390 20.60 0.40 -15.15
CA ASN A 390 20.77 1.39 -14.09
C ASN A 390 21.24 0.82 -12.73
N ALA A 391 21.76 -0.41 -12.67
CA ALA A 391 22.27 -0.99 -11.43
C ALA A 391 23.35 -0.10 -10.75
N GLN A 392 24.10 0.69 -11.52
CA GLN A 392 25.12 1.60 -11.00
C GLN A 392 24.60 2.99 -10.59
N ASN A 393 23.37 3.35 -10.96
CA ASN A 393 22.79 4.66 -10.69
C ASN A 393 21.68 4.55 -9.64
N PRO A 394 21.96 4.88 -8.36
CA PRO A 394 20.97 4.75 -7.29
C PRO A 394 19.79 5.75 -7.40
N ASP A 395 19.89 6.75 -8.27
CA ASP A 395 18.84 7.76 -8.49
C ASP A 395 17.86 7.37 -9.62
N ALA A 396 18.08 6.23 -10.28
CA ALA A 396 17.25 5.75 -11.39
C ALA A 396 16.64 4.38 -11.06
N THR A 397 15.40 4.13 -11.49
CA THR A 397 14.76 2.83 -11.29
C THR A 397 15.56 1.71 -11.99
N PRO A 398 15.93 0.64 -11.28
CA PRO A 398 16.56 -0.51 -11.88
C PRO A 398 15.53 -1.31 -12.68
N VAL A 399 15.87 -1.70 -13.91
CA VAL A 399 14.99 -2.46 -14.80
C VAL A 399 15.64 -3.78 -15.13
N PHE A 400 14.95 -4.90 -14.94
CA PHE A 400 15.49 -6.21 -15.28
C PHE A 400 15.72 -6.33 -16.79
N LYS A 401 16.94 -6.63 -17.22
CA LYS A 401 17.38 -6.47 -18.62
C LYS A 401 16.65 -7.37 -19.62
N PHE A 402 16.21 -8.54 -19.19
CA PHE A 402 15.78 -9.60 -20.10
C PHE A 402 14.27 -9.52 -20.34
N GLU A 403 13.89 -9.23 -21.58
CA GLU A 403 12.49 -9.21 -22.03
C GLU A 403 11.90 -10.62 -22.12
N THR A 404 12.77 -11.62 -22.37
CA THR A 404 12.37 -13.03 -22.43
C THR A 404 13.21 -13.87 -21.48
N ASP A 405 12.62 -14.95 -20.97
CA ASP A 405 13.32 -15.88 -20.09
C ASP A 405 14.37 -16.73 -20.83
N GLN A 406 14.13 -17.02 -22.11
CA GLN A 406 15.09 -17.72 -22.96
C GLN A 406 16.38 -16.91 -23.12
N GLU A 407 16.27 -15.60 -23.37
CA GLU A 407 17.43 -14.71 -23.43
C GLU A 407 18.23 -14.72 -22.12
N PHE A 408 17.54 -14.71 -20.97
CA PHE A 408 18.19 -14.83 -19.67
C PHE A 408 18.96 -16.16 -19.52
N LEU A 409 18.38 -17.27 -19.99
CA LEU A 409 19.07 -18.56 -19.99
C LEU A 409 20.34 -18.53 -20.86
N ASP A 410 20.22 -17.98 -22.06
CA ASP A 410 21.28 -17.96 -23.07
C ASP A 410 22.42 -17.00 -22.73
N VAL A 411 22.16 -15.92 -22.00
CA VAL A 411 23.15 -14.88 -21.67
C VAL A 411 23.76 -15.08 -20.28
N ILE A 412 22.97 -15.55 -19.31
CA ILE A 412 23.39 -15.64 -17.91
C ILE A 412 23.53 -17.08 -17.46
N ILE A 413 22.44 -17.86 -17.48
CA ILE A 413 22.43 -19.16 -16.78
C ILE A 413 23.40 -20.15 -17.43
N ASN A 414 23.34 -20.30 -18.74
CA ASN A 414 24.17 -21.27 -19.44
C ASN A 414 25.64 -20.83 -19.53
N PRO A 415 25.97 -19.57 -19.92
CA PRO A 415 27.37 -19.16 -20.03
C PRO A 415 28.06 -18.88 -18.70
N ILE A 416 27.36 -18.31 -17.71
CA ILE A 416 27.97 -17.85 -16.45
C ILE A 416 27.84 -18.91 -15.36
N CYS A 417 26.66 -19.52 -15.22
CA CYS A 417 26.41 -20.51 -14.17
C CYS A 417 26.69 -21.96 -14.62
N GLY A 418 26.73 -22.22 -15.95
CA GLY A 418 27.12 -23.52 -16.50
C GLY A 418 26.09 -24.63 -16.29
N TRP A 419 24.80 -24.28 -16.14
CA TRP A 419 23.76 -25.26 -15.82
C TRP A 419 23.16 -25.97 -17.04
N ASN A 420 23.38 -25.45 -18.25
CA ASN A 420 22.89 -26.00 -19.53
C ASN A 420 21.37 -26.30 -19.51
N LEU A 421 20.59 -25.34 -19.02
CA LEU A 421 19.14 -25.44 -18.93
C LEU A 421 18.45 -24.95 -20.20
N THR A 422 17.30 -25.53 -20.47
CA THR A 422 16.31 -25.10 -21.46
C THR A 422 15.06 -24.57 -20.75
N MET A 423 14.16 -23.93 -21.50
CA MET A 423 12.87 -23.49 -20.93
C MET A 423 12.03 -24.64 -20.40
N ASP A 424 12.15 -25.84 -20.95
CA ASP A 424 11.40 -27.02 -20.50
C ASP A 424 11.89 -27.52 -19.13
N ASP A 425 13.18 -27.36 -18.83
CA ASP A 425 13.77 -27.79 -17.55
C ASP A 425 13.25 -26.98 -16.35
N ILE A 426 12.84 -25.73 -16.60
CA ILE A 426 12.39 -24.78 -15.57
C ILE A 426 10.87 -24.54 -15.60
N SER A 427 10.14 -25.25 -16.48
CA SER A 427 8.75 -24.96 -16.85
C SER A 427 7.68 -25.64 -16.04
#